data_AF-A0A954PCI4-F1
#
_entry.id   AF-A0A954PCI4-F1
#
_cell.length_a   1.000
_cell.length_b   1.000
_cell.length_c   1.000
_cell.angle_alpha   90.00
_cell.angle_beta   90.00
_cell.angle_gamma   90.00
#
_symmetry.space_group_name_H-M   'P 1'
#
loop_
_entity.id
_entity.type
_entity.pdbx_description
1 polymer ?
#
loop_
_entity_poly.entity_id
_entity_poly.type
_entity_poly.pdbx_seq_one_letter_code
_entity_poly.pdbx_strand_id
1 'polypeptide(L)'
;MAGHSAGTLVNKFCTQRTAKCDPCGNKYADVVKNNTSLAVSFKFPRLKKKENIEISQNAHHLLCVAEITKVISKDPKLKTVLENTEYCVNNPKNMMALPLFAHTVYWYCLAEDIPISARAVVGSITTTYTPPPFANLPNHDFDHGKYNKEVEEALEVLKAEVKEADHSIAPAQLSASLDEMSGDMEGLLKIRGKRKGGTHLAWLDACEEKVDNWFLPYSLAHKPEERGFPKRLNKNLSRLKAAIKNLIGG
;
A
#
# COMPACT_ATOMS: atom_id res chain seq x y z
N MET A 1 -7.12 6.77 -48.28
CA MET A 1 -6.38 5.71 -47.55
C MET A 1 -5.24 6.38 -46.81
N ALA A 2 -5.45 6.73 -45.54
CA ALA A 2 -4.40 7.28 -44.68
C ALA A 2 -3.75 6.12 -43.93
N GLY A 3 -2.43 5.98 -44.09
CA GLY A 3 -1.66 4.81 -43.72
C GLY A 3 -1.64 4.56 -42.21
N HIS A 4 -1.95 3.32 -41.84
CA HIS A 4 -1.71 2.77 -40.53
C HIS A 4 -0.21 2.56 -40.39
N SER A 5 0.50 3.47 -39.71
CA SER A 5 1.80 3.08 -39.17
C SER A 5 1.52 2.20 -37.96
N ALA A 6 1.69 0.89 -38.10
CA ALA A 6 1.81 0.01 -36.94
C ALA A 6 2.88 0.61 -36.03
N GLY A 7 2.50 1.00 -34.82
CA GLY A 7 3.46 1.51 -33.85
C GLY A 7 4.58 0.49 -33.68
N THR A 8 5.84 0.94 -33.67
CA THR A 8 7.00 0.08 -33.44
C THR A 8 6.73 -0.75 -32.19
N LEU A 9 6.76 -2.09 -32.32
CA LEU A 9 6.59 -2.98 -31.17
C LEU A 9 7.81 -2.79 -30.26
N VAL A 10 7.64 -2.17 -29.10
CA VAL A 10 8.72 -1.97 -28.14
C VAL A 10 8.42 -2.79 -26.89
N ASN A 11 9.05 -3.96 -26.75
CA ASN A 11 8.87 -4.88 -25.62
C ASN A 11 9.29 -4.24 -24.27
N LYS A 12 8.47 -3.34 -23.71
CA LYS A 12 8.75 -2.59 -22.47
C LYS A 12 7.70 -2.79 -21.38
N PHE A 13 6.65 -3.58 -21.65
CA PHE A 13 5.64 -3.95 -20.67
C PHE A 13 6.14 -4.97 -19.65
N CYS A 14 5.80 -4.75 -18.37
CA CYS A 14 6.19 -5.64 -17.29
C CYS A 14 5.05 -5.80 -16.27
N THR A 15 4.40 -6.95 -16.26
CA THR A 15 3.34 -7.31 -15.30
C THR A 15 3.85 -8.07 -14.10
N GLN A 16 5.09 -8.53 -14.14
CA GLN A 16 5.60 -9.41 -13.11
C GLN A 16 6.18 -8.62 -11.95
N ARG A 17 5.93 -9.10 -10.73
CA ARG A 17 6.63 -8.65 -9.53
C ARG A 17 8.00 -9.33 -9.48
N THR A 18 8.97 -8.83 -10.24
CA THR A 18 10.35 -9.33 -10.23
C THR A 18 11.26 -8.39 -9.43
N ALA A 19 12.36 -8.95 -8.88
CA ALA A 19 13.33 -8.18 -8.10
C ALA A 19 14.05 -7.12 -8.96
N LYS A 20 14.22 -7.40 -10.25
CA LYS A 20 14.69 -6.50 -11.30
C LYS A 20 13.87 -6.81 -12.55
N CYS A 21 13.20 -5.82 -13.11
CA CYS A 21 12.53 -5.98 -14.39
C CYS A 21 13.51 -5.65 -15.54
N ASP A 22 13.54 -6.49 -16.56
CA ASP A 22 14.31 -6.33 -17.78
C ASP A 22 13.31 -6.11 -18.94
N PRO A 23 13.44 -5.09 -19.80
CA PRO A 23 14.52 -4.11 -19.94
C PRO A 23 14.39 -2.83 -19.09
N CYS A 24 13.26 -2.60 -18.40
CA CYS A 24 13.00 -1.29 -17.78
C CYS A 24 13.89 -0.96 -16.56
N GLY A 25 14.66 -1.93 -16.04
CA GLY A 25 15.66 -1.73 -14.98
C GLY A 25 15.09 -1.47 -13.58
N ASN A 26 13.77 -1.27 -13.45
CA ASN A 26 13.11 -1.02 -12.17
C ASN A 26 13.33 -2.20 -11.21
N LYS A 27 13.88 -1.91 -10.04
CA LYS A 27 13.99 -2.86 -8.95
C LYS A 27 13.00 -2.49 -7.87
N TYR A 28 12.13 -3.42 -7.52
CA TYR A 28 11.16 -3.24 -6.42
C TYR A 28 11.84 -2.70 -5.15
N ALA A 29 13.03 -3.23 -4.81
CA ALA A 29 13.81 -2.78 -3.66
C ALA A 29 14.36 -1.35 -3.79
N ASP A 30 14.66 -0.89 -5.00
CA ASP A 30 15.19 0.46 -5.24
C ASP A 30 14.06 1.50 -5.19
N VAL A 31 12.85 1.13 -5.65
CA VAL A 31 11.65 1.97 -5.52
C VAL A 31 11.31 2.19 -4.04
N VAL A 32 11.43 1.16 -3.20
CA VAL A 32 11.26 1.25 -1.73
C VAL A 32 12.29 2.18 -1.09
N LYS A 33 13.52 2.26 -1.62
CA LYS A 33 14.62 3.03 -1.03
C LYS A 33 14.67 4.50 -1.47
N ASN A 34 14.23 4.81 -2.69
CA ASN A 34 14.56 6.09 -3.36
C ASN A 34 13.38 7.02 -3.66
N ASN A 35 12.13 6.61 -3.50
CA ASN A 35 10.98 7.50 -3.76
C ASN A 35 10.72 8.39 -2.53
N THR A 36 10.55 9.71 -2.69
CA THR A 36 10.40 10.68 -1.58
C THR A 36 9.13 10.51 -0.73
N SER A 37 8.06 9.92 -1.27
CA SER A 37 6.89 9.48 -0.50
C SER A 37 7.15 8.19 0.31
N LEU A 38 8.19 7.44 -0.09
CA LEU A 38 8.74 6.21 0.51
C LEU A 38 10.03 6.46 1.31
N ALA A 39 10.61 7.65 1.23
CA ALA A 39 11.93 7.97 1.77
C ALA A 39 11.95 8.06 3.29
N VAL A 40 10.78 8.06 3.92
CA VAL A 40 10.67 7.97 5.36
C VAL A 40 10.79 6.50 5.77
N SER A 41 11.98 5.92 5.61
CA SER A 41 12.24 4.53 5.97
C SER A 41 12.16 4.36 7.48
N PHE A 42 11.13 3.67 7.97
CA PHE A 42 11.01 3.36 9.40
C PHE A 42 11.67 2.04 9.68
N LYS A 43 12.80 2.10 10.39
CA LYS A 43 13.55 0.92 10.79
C LYS A 43 12.98 0.40 12.10
N PHE A 44 12.36 -0.77 12.05
CA PHE A 44 11.88 -1.45 13.24
C PHE A 44 12.69 -2.72 13.49
N PRO A 45 13.25 -2.91 14.70
CA PRO A 45 13.98 -4.11 15.03
C PRO A 45 13.03 -5.32 15.11
N ARG A 46 13.35 -6.37 14.35
CA ARG A 46 12.84 -7.71 14.62
C ARG A 46 13.55 -8.29 15.84
N LEU A 47 12.78 -8.67 16.86
CA LEU A 47 13.24 -9.54 17.93
C LEU A 47 13.32 -11.01 17.44
N LYS A 48 14.26 -11.34 16.56
CA LYS A 48 14.57 -12.74 16.21
C LYS A 48 16.08 -12.98 16.20
N LYS A 49 16.55 -13.80 17.14
CA LYS A 49 17.93 -14.34 17.30
C LYS A 49 19.07 -13.32 17.15
N LYS A 50 19.61 -12.81 18.27
CA LYS A 50 20.92 -12.10 18.41
C LYS A 50 21.27 -10.98 17.41
N GLU A 51 20.40 -10.67 16.44
CA GLU A 51 20.61 -9.72 15.36
C GLU A 51 19.29 -8.95 15.17
N ASN A 52 19.38 -7.62 15.19
CA ASN A 52 18.24 -6.74 14.92
C ASN A 52 17.98 -6.74 13.41
N ILE A 53 17.06 -7.58 12.92
CA ILE A 53 16.68 -7.54 11.50
C ILE A 53 15.75 -6.35 11.26
N GLU A 54 16.10 -5.46 10.34
CA GLU A 54 15.29 -4.30 9.96
C GLU A 54 14.03 -4.77 9.19
N ILE A 55 12.82 -4.40 9.65
CA ILE A 55 11.61 -4.50 8.82
C ILE A 55 11.52 -3.25 7.96
N SER A 56 11.76 -3.38 6.65
CA SER A 56 11.48 -2.29 5.71
C SER A 56 9.98 -2.19 5.44
N GLN A 57 9.52 -1.00 5.04
CA GLN A 57 8.19 -0.79 4.51
C GLN A 57 7.85 -1.82 3.42
N ASN A 58 6.57 -2.15 3.29
CA ASN A 58 6.07 -2.85 2.11
C ASN A 58 5.67 -1.79 1.09
N ALA A 59 6.38 -1.73 -0.04
CA ALA A 59 5.83 -1.06 -1.21
C ALA A 59 4.50 -1.73 -1.56
N HIS A 60 3.46 -0.92 -1.58
CA HIS A 60 2.14 -1.31 -2.03
C HIS A 60 2.00 -0.94 -3.50
N HIS A 61 1.59 -1.89 -4.34
CA HIS A 61 1.18 -1.60 -5.71
C HIS A 61 -0.20 -0.96 -5.71
N LEU A 62 -0.32 0.26 -6.22
CA LEU A 62 -1.58 1.01 -6.26
C LEU A 62 -2.58 0.30 -7.17
N LEU A 63 -2.15 -0.01 -8.39
CA LEU A 63 -2.79 -0.99 -9.26
C LEU A 63 -2.13 -2.35 -9.01
N CYS A 64 -2.81 -3.17 -8.22
CA CYS A 64 -2.35 -4.50 -7.82
C CYS A 64 -1.97 -5.36 -9.03
N VAL A 65 -0.78 -5.98 -8.96
CA VAL A 65 -0.25 -6.87 -10.00
C VAL A 65 -1.25 -7.96 -10.42
N ALA A 66 -1.91 -8.56 -9.43
CA ALA A 66 -2.90 -9.61 -9.65
C ALA A 66 -4.07 -9.11 -10.50
N GLU A 67 -4.55 -7.90 -10.22
CA GLU A 67 -5.73 -7.33 -10.88
C GLU A 67 -5.39 -6.81 -12.28
N ILE A 68 -4.24 -6.16 -12.47
CA ILE A 68 -3.74 -5.85 -13.82
C ILE A 68 -3.60 -7.15 -14.63
N THR A 69 -3.02 -8.19 -14.04
CA THR A 69 -2.86 -9.46 -14.74
C THR A 69 -4.20 -10.08 -15.10
N LYS A 70 -5.17 -10.03 -14.18
CA LYS A 70 -6.50 -10.59 -14.33
C LYS A 70 -7.34 -9.87 -15.38
N VAL A 71 -7.39 -8.55 -15.33
CA VAL A 71 -8.31 -7.73 -16.13
C VAL A 71 -7.70 -7.35 -17.47
N ILE A 72 -6.44 -6.94 -17.46
CA ILE A 72 -5.76 -6.31 -18.59
C ILE A 72 -4.91 -7.32 -19.33
N SER A 73 -3.98 -7.98 -18.65
CA SER A 73 -2.99 -8.87 -19.32
C SER A 73 -3.58 -10.18 -19.85
N LYS A 74 -4.76 -10.59 -19.35
CA LYS A 74 -5.51 -11.73 -19.90
C LYS A 74 -6.37 -11.37 -21.10
N ASP A 75 -6.62 -10.09 -21.36
CA ASP A 75 -7.34 -9.65 -22.56
C ASP A 75 -6.35 -9.53 -23.73
N PRO A 76 -6.48 -10.33 -24.79
CA PRO A 76 -5.49 -10.34 -25.87
C PRO A 76 -5.32 -8.99 -26.57
N LYS A 77 -6.41 -8.23 -26.75
CA LYS A 77 -6.35 -6.92 -27.43
C LYS A 77 -5.60 -5.91 -26.56
N LEU A 78 -5.96 -5.82 -25.28
CA LEU A 78 -5.32 -4.89 -24.35
C LEU A 78 -3.86 -5.24 -24.11
N LYS A 79 -3.56 -6.55 -23.98
CA LYS A 79 -2.20 -7.03 -23.85
C LYS A 79 -1.34 -6.57 -25.02
N THR A 80 -1.80 -6.74 -26.26
CA THR A 80 -1.07 -6.28 -27.44
C THR A 80 -0.88 -4.76 -27.46
N VAL A 81 -1.89 -3.98 -27.05
CA VAL A 81 -1.74 -2.51 -26.94
C VAL A 81 -0.69 -2.16 -25.88
N LEU A 82 -0.71 -2.81 -24.72
CA LEU A 82 0.23 -2.57 -23.62
C LEU A 82 1.65 -3.00 -23.90
N GLU A 83 1.84 -4.11 -24.63
CA GLU A 83 3.16 -4.56 -25.09
C GLU A 83 3.86 -3.50 -25.95
N ASN A 84 3.12 -2.53 -26.48
CA ASN A 84 3.64 -1.38 -27.22
C ASN A 84 3.85 -0.12 -26.37
N THR A 85 3.87 -0.25 -25.04
CA THR A 85 4.05 0.85 -24.09
C THR A 85 5.21 0.60 -23.15
N GLU A 86 5.68 1.66 -22.49
CA GLU A 86 6.68 1.56 -21.42
C GLU A 86 6.08 1.27 -20.04
N TYR A 87 4.80 0.91 -19.98
CA TYR A 87 4.11 0.69 -18.71
C TYR A 87 4.76 -0.47 -17.94
N CYS A 88 5.09 -0.23 -16.67
CA CYS A 88 5.68 -1.23 -15.78
C CYS A 88 4.91 -1.21 -14.47
N VAL A 89 4.42 -2.37 -14.03
CA VAL A 89 3.74 -2.46 -12.74
C VAL A 89 4.68 -2.10 -11.58
N ASN A 90 5.99 -2.26 -11.78
CA ASN A 90 7.01 -1.85 -10.82
C ASN A 90 7.51 -0.41 -11.01
N ASN A 91 6.81 0.42 -11.78
CA ASN A 91 7.12 1.83 -11.90
C ASN A 91 6.86 2.53 -10.53
N PRO A 92 7.75 3.44 -10.08
CA PRO A 92 7.51 4.26 -8.88
C PRO A 92 6.15 4.95 -8.82
N LYS A 93 5.56 5.33 -9.96
CA LYS A 93 4.23 5.94 -10.04
C LYS A 93 3.09 5.01 -9.61
N ASN A 94 3.30 3.69 -9.72
CA ASN A 94 2.34 2.67 -9.31
C ASN A 94 2.65 2.10 -7.90
N MET A 95 3.53 2.76 -7.14
CA MET A 95 3.94 2.27 -5.81
C MET A 95 3.79 3.35 -4.74
N MET A 96 3.35 2.92 -3.56
CA MET A 96 3.28 3.76 -2.37
C MET A 96 3.84 3.05 -1.14
N ALA A 97 4.46 3.80 -0.22
CA ALA A 97 4.88 3.29 1.08
C ALA A 97 3.68 3.13 1.98
N LEU A 98 3.41 1.92 2.47
CA LEU A 98 2.39 1.74 3.49
C LEU A 98 2.95 0.98 4.69
N PRO A 99 2.74 1.48 5.93
CA PRO A 99 3.11 0.76 7.13
C PRO A 99 2.28 -0.52 7.28
N LEU A 100 2.83 -1.55 7.91
CA LEU A 100 2.04 -2.63 8.48
C LEU A 100 1.48 -2.20 9.83
N PHE A 101 0.38 -2.78 10.28
CA PHE A 101 -0.16 -2.47 11.61
C PHE A 101 0.84 -2.81 12.74
N ALA A 102 1.71 -3.80 12.53
CA ALA A 102 2.82 -4.09 13.43
C ALA A 102 3.77 -2.89 13.63
N HIS A 103 3.97 -2.05 12.61
CA HIS A 103 4.74 -0.80 12.72
C HIS A 103 4.04 0.21 13.61
N THR A 104 2.72 0.36 13.44
CA THR A 104 1.87 1.19 14.30
C THR A 104 2.02 0.75 15.76
N VAL A 105 1.86 -0.55 16.05
CA VAL A 105 1.98 -1.08 17.42
C VAL A 105 3.40 -0.91 17.97
N TYR A 106 4.43 -1.16 17.17
CA TYR A 106 5.81 -0.94 17.62
C TYR A 106 6.03 0.53 17.99
N TRP A 107 5.70 1.46 17.10
CA TRP A 107 5.90 2.90 17.34
C TRP A 107 5.23 3.34 18.63
N TYR A 108 3.94 2.99 18.78
CA TYR A 108 3.18 3.48 19.90
C TYR A 108 3.49 2.79 21.23
N CYS A 109 3.88 1.50 21.23
CA CYS A 109 3.96 0.71 22.45
C CYS A 109 5.38 0.26 22.82
N LEU A 110 6.32 0.24 21.88
CA LEU A 110 7.61 -0.45 22.01
C LEU A 110 8.83 0.40 21.61
N ALA A 111 8.65 1.53 20.93
CA ALA A 111 9.74 2.37 20.46
C ALA A 111 10.58 2.93 21.62
N GLU A 112 11.76 2.32 21.85
CA GLU A 112 12.69 2.63 22.95
C GLU A 112 13.39 3.98 22.78
N ASP A 113 13.49 4.45 21.55
CA ASP A 113 14.04 5.74 21.13
C ASP A 113 13.13 6.94 21.47
N ILE A 114 11.85 6.69 21.75
CA ILE A 114 10.94 7.74 22.22
C ILE A 114 11.18 8.01 23.71
N PRO A 115 11.53 9.25 24.11
CA PRO A 115 11.81 9.60 25.50
C PRO A 115 10.71 9.14 26.45
N ILE A 116 11.08 8.66 27.64
CA ILE A 116 10.12 8.23 28.67
C ILE A 116 9.12 9.35 29.00
N SER A 117 9.57 10.61 28.98
CA SER A 117 8.73 11.79 29.20
C SER A 117 7.64 12.00 28.14
N ALA A 118 7.80 11.44 26.94
CA ALA A 118 6.80 11.48 25.87
C ALA A 118 5.83 10.27 25.90
N ARG A 119 6.04 9.33 26.84
CA ARG A 119 5.15 8.18 27.03
C ARG A 119 4.07 8.50 28.06
N ALA A 120 2.90 7.92 27.85
CA ALA A 120 1.77 8.03 28.75
C ALA A 120 1.16 6.65 29.02
N VAL A 121 0.50 6.51 30.15
CA VAL A 121 -0.33 5.33 30.44
C VAL A 121 -1.77 5.73 30.20
N VAL A 122 -2.41 5.09 29.22
CA VAL A 122 -3.83 5.30 28.91
C VAL A 122 -4.56 3.98 29.11
N GLY A 123 -5.40 3.92 30.14
CA GLY A 123 -5.96 2.66 30.64
C GLY A 123 -4.84 1.71 31.10
N SER A 124 -4.76 0.52 30.50
CA SER A 124 -3.71 -0.48 30.78
C SER A 124 -2.55 -0.49 29.78
N ILE A 125 -2.51 0.46 28.84
CA ILE A 125 -1.52 0.50 27.76
C ILE A 125 -0.56 1.66 27.99
N THR A 126 0.74 1.38 28.04
CA THR A 126 1.78 2.41 27.86
C THR A 126 1.87 2.74 26.38
N THR A 127 1.61 4.00 26.05
CA THR A 127 1.66 4.52 24.68
C THR A 127 2.48 5.81 24.59
N THR A 128 2.58 6.42 23.41
CA THR A 128 3.21 7.74 23.19
C THR A 128 2.25 8.67 22.46
N TYR A 129 2.32 9.97 22.78
CA TYR A 129 1.62 11.01 22.05
C TYR A 129 2.39 11.55 20.85
N THR A 130 3.62 11.06 20.61
CA THR A 130 4.39 11.45 19.44
C THR A 130 3.81 10.76 18.20
N PRO A 131 3.33 11.51 17.18
CA PRO A 131 2.83 10.91 15.96
C PRO A 131 3.96 10.18 15.21
N PRO A 132 3.68 9.02 14.61
CA PRO A 132 4.65 8.36 13.78
C PRO A 132 4.89 9.19 12.53
N PRO A 133 6.09 9.10 11.98
CA PRO A 133 6.41 9.69 10.68
C PRO A 133 5.63 9.09 9.48
N PHE A 134 4.88 7.99 9.67
CA PHE A 134 3.85 7.47 8.74
C PHE A 134 2.42 7.82 9.17
N ALA A 135 2.23 8.81 10.04
CA ALA A 135 0.89 9.24 10.45
C ALA A 135 0.06 9.61 9.22
N ASN A 136 -1.23 9.33 9.32
CA ASN A 136 -2.24 9.56 8.28
C ASN A 136 -2.03 8.78 6.98
N LEU A 137 -1.33 7.65 7.06
CA LEU A 137 -1.31 6.63 6.01
C LEU A 137 -2.06 5.38 6.49
N PRO A 138 -2.86 4.75 5.63
CA PRO A 138 -3.48 3.47 5.96
C PRO A 138 -2.42 2.36 6.09
N ASN A 139 -2.80 1.25 6.71
CA ASN A 139 -1.94 0.09 6.87
C ASN A 139 -2.12 -0.91 5.73
N HIS A 140 -1.01 -1.41 5.18
CA HIS A 140 -1.00 -2.34 4.04
C HIS A 140 -1.82 -3.61 4.30
N ASP A 141 -1.85 -4.09 5.54
CA ASP A 141 -2.52 -5.33 5.96
C ASP A 141 -4.01 -5.16 6.30
N PHE A 142 -4.56 -3.94 6.25
CA PHE A 142 -5.95 -3.67 6.59
C PHE A 142 -6.85 -3.56 5.35
N ASP A 143 -7.77 -4.52 5.23
CA ASP A 143 -8.77 -4.62 4.16
C ASP A 143 -8.21 -4.63 2.73
N HIS A 144 -6.96 -5.09 2.56
CA HIS A 144 -6.28 -5.20 1.27
C HIS A 144 -7.11 -5.97 0.23
N GLY A 145 -7.81 -7.04 0.63
CA GLY A 145 -8.68 -7.79 -0.29
C GLY A 145 -9.89 -6.98 -0.79
N LYS A 146 -10.42 -6.05 0.00
CA LYS A 146 -11.51 -5.16 -0.43
C LYS A 146 -10.96 -4.07 -1.36
N TYR A 147 -9.79 -3.53 -1.04
CA TYR A 147 -9.08 -2.61 -1.93
C TYR A 147 -8.78 -3.24 -3.31
N ASN A 148 -8.33 -4.51 -3.35
CA ASN A 148 -8.13 -5.22 -4.62
C ASN A 148 -9.41 -5.26 -5.48
N LYS A 149 -10.58 -5.44 -4.87
CA LYS A 149 -11.85 -5.42 -5.62
C LYS A 149 -12.13 -4.05 -6.22
N GLU A 150 -11.85 -2.97 -5.50
CA GLU A 150 -11.99 -1.61 -6.01
C GLU A 150 -11.03 -1.34 -7.19
N VAL A 151 -9.80 -1.85 -7.12
CA VAL A 151 -8.83 -1.81 -8.23
C VAL A 151 -9.35 -2.61 -9.43
N GLU A 152 -9.85 -3.82 -9.21
CA GLU A 152 -10.42 -4.65 -10.27
C GLU A 152 -11.60 -3.95 -10.97
N GLU A 153 -12.54 -3.40 -10.20
CA GLU A 153 -13.69 -2.65 -10.72
C GLU A 153 -13.24 -1.45 -11.56
N ALA A 154 -12.27 -0.67 -11.09
CA ALA A 154 -11.72 0.46 -11.84
C ALA A 154 -11.05 0.02 -13.15
N LEU A 155 -10.29 -1.08 -13.12
CA LEU A 155 -9.64 -1.63 -14.31
C LEU A 155 -10.65 -2.17 -15.33
N GLU A 156 -11.76 -2.75 -14.89
CA GLU A 156 -12.83 -3.23 -15.80
C GLU A 156 -13.53 -2.05 -16.49
N VAL A 157 -13.72 -0.92 -15.80
CA VAL A 157 -14.22 0.32 -16.43
C VAL A 157 -13.26 0.82 -17.50
N LEU A 158 -11.97 0.95 -17.18
CA LEU A 158 -10.95 1.34 -18.16
C LEU A 158 -10.92 0.39 -19.35
N LYS A 159 -11.03 -0.92 -19.12
CA LYS A 159 -11.09 -1.93 -20.18
C LYS A 159 -12.31 -1.75 -21.08
N ALA A 160 -13.47 -1.38 -20.54
CA ALA A 160 -14.66 -1.10 -21.33
C ALA A 160 -14.48 0.15 -22.20
N GLU A 161 -14.02 1.26 -21.61
CA GLU A 161 -13.73 2.51 -22.32
C GLU A 161 -12.73 2.29 -23.47
N VAL A 162 -11.71 1.49 -23.20
CA VAL A 162 -10.68 1.14 -24.19
C VAL A 162 -11.21 0.19 -25.28
N LYS A 163 -12.27 -0.56 -25.03
CA LYS A 163 -12.91 -1.38 -26.08
C LYS A 163 -13.89 -0.60 -26.92
N GLU A 164 -14.53 0.41 -26.35
CA GLU A 164 -15.54 1.23 -27.04
C GLU A 164 -14.92 2.30 -27.96
N ALA A 165 -13.70 2.79 -27.67
CA ALA A 165 -13.01 3.78 -28.51
C ALA A 165 -12.40 3.20 -29.81
N ASP A 166 -13.17 2.36 -30.51
CA ASP A 166 -12.82 1.59 -31.71
C ASP A 166 -11.95 2.40 -32.72
N HIS A 167 -10.87 1.75 -33.17
CA HIS A 167 -9.86 2.16 -34.17
C HIS A 167 -8.63 3.01 -33.82
N SER A 168 -8.49 3.64 -32.64
CA SER A 168 -7.26 4.44 -32.42
C SER A 168 -6.83 4.63 -30.97
N ILE A 169 -6.90 3.59 -30.14
CA ILE A 169 -6.22 3.68 -28.86
C ILE A 169 -4.73 3.56 -29.12
N ALA A 170 -4.11 4.72 -29.24
CA ALA A 170 -2.67 4.81 -29.27
C ALA A 170 -2.16 4.15 -27.99
N PRO A 171 -1.19 3.24 -28.04
CA PRO A 171 -0.57 2.64 -26.86
C PRO A 171 -0.26 3.66 -25.73
N ALA A 172 0.13 4.88 -26.10
CA ALA A 172 0.35 5.99 -25.18
C ALA A 172 -0.88 6.33 -24.30
N GLN A 173 -2.11 6.22 -24.80
CA GLN A 173 -3.33 6.50 -24.05
C GLN A 173 -3.56 5.47 -22.95
N LEU A 174 -3.44 4.16 -23.24
CA LEU A 174 -3.64 3.12 -22.22
C LEU A 174 -2.59 3.19 -21.10
N SER A 175 -1.33 3.44 -21.45
CA SER A 175 -0.28 3.64 -20.43
C SER A 175 -0.54 4.89 -19.58
N ALA A 176 -0.98 5.99 -20.21
CA ALA A 176 -1.29 7.21 -19.48
C ALA A 176 -2.49 7.02 -18.55
N SER A 177 -3.55 6.33 -18.99
CA SER A 177 -4.72 6.04 -18.15
C SER A 177 -4.39 5.15 -16.97
N LEU A 178 -3.49 4.17 -17.12
CA LEU A 178 -3.02 3.35 -15.99
C LEU A 178 -2.18 4.17 -15.00
N ASP A 179 -1.33 5.07 -15.48
CA ASP A 179 -0.57 6.00 -14.62
C ASP A 179 -1.51 6.96 -13.88
N GLU A 180 -2.52 7.51 -14.57
CA GLU A 180 -3.55 8.40 -13.99
C GLU A 180 -4.36 7.66 -12.92
N MET A 181 -4.86 6.47 -13.23
CA MET A 181 -5.59 5.64 -12.26
C MET A 181 -4.72 5.26 -11.05
N SER A 182 -3.43 5.03 -11.25
CA SER A 182 -2.48 4.83 -10.13
C SER A 182 -2.45 6.07 -9.22
N GLY A 183 -2.37 7.27 -9.82
CA GLY A 183 -2.42 8.54 -9.11
C GLY A 183 -3.72 8.76 -8.35
N ASP A 184 -4.87 8.42 -8.95
CA ASP A 184 -6.18 8.51 -8.30
C ASP A 184 -6.27 7.58 -7.09
N MET A 185 -5.81 6.33 -7.24
CA MET A 185 -5.75 5.37 -6.14
C MET A 185 -4.82 5.85 -5.01
N GLU A 186 -3.67 6.44 -5.33
CA GLU A 186 -2.78 7.05 -4.33
C GLU A 186 -3.50 8.19 -3.57
N GLY A 187 -4.20 9.05 -4.30
CA GLY A 187 -5.00 10.14 -3.75
C GLY A 187 -6.07 9.62 -2.80
N LEU A 188 -6.80 8.57 -3.19
CA LEU A 188 -7.77 7.90 -2.35
C LEU A 188 -7.13 7.37 -1.07
N LEU A 189 -6.02 6.63 -1.14
CA LEU A 189 -5.35 6.10 0.05
C LEU A 189 -4.89 7.22 1.01
N LYS A 190 -4.36 8.34 0.49
CA LYS A 190 -3.99 9.51 1.31
C LYS A 190 -5.20 10.15 2.00
N ILE A 191 -6.35 10.23 1.32
CA ILE A 191 -7.60 10.71 1.93
C ILE A 191 -8.08 9.74 3.01
N ARG A 192 -8.01 8.43 2.74
CA ARG A 192 -8.45 7.38 3.65
C ARG A 192 -7.63 7.38 4.93
N GLY A 193 -6.31 7.54 4.84
CA GLY A 193 -5.42 7.67 6.00
C GLY A 193 -5.75 8.85 6.93
N LYS A 194 -6.47 9.88 6.43
CA LYS A 194 -6.90 11.06 7.19
C LYS A 194 -8.34 10.96 7.74
N ARG A 195 -9.05 9.86 7.50
CA ARG A 195 -10.42 9.67 8.01
C ARG A 195 -10.45 9.86 9.53
N LYS A 196 -11.51 10.52 10.02
CA LYS A 196 -11.73 10.74 11.47
C LYS A 196 -10.52 11.37 12.18
N GLY A 197 -9.86 12.33 11.53
CA GLY A 197 -8.67 13.00 12.07
C GLY A 197 -7.36 12.23 11.89
N GLY A 198 -7.43 11.02 11.31
CA GLY A 198 -6.31 10.24 10.82
C GLY A 198 -5.75 9.23 11.81
N THR A 199 -4.72 8.48 11.38
CA THR A 199 -4.25 7.29 12.11
C THR A 199 -3.61 7.58 13.47
N HIS A 200 -3.12 8.80 13.70
CA HIS A 200 -2.61 9.17 15.02
C HIS A 200 -3.73 9.41 16.02
N LEU A 201 -4.68 10.28 15.68
CA LEU A 201 -5.81 10.58 16.54
C LEU A 201 -6.65 9.32 16.81
N ALA A 202 -6.90 8.51 15.79
CA ALA A 202 -7.65 7.27 15.95
C ALA A 202 -6.98 6.27 16.91
N TRP A 203 -5.64 6.22 16.96
CA TRP A 203 -4.92 5.42 17.97
C TRP A 203 -5.22 5.92 19.39
N LEU A 204 -5.06 7.24 19.60
CA LEU A 204 -5.24 7.87 20.90
C LEU A 204 -6.69 7.74 21.39
N ASP A 205 -7.66 8.05 20.54
CA ASP A 205 -9.09 7.95 20.88
C ASP A 205 -9.48 6.50 21.21
N ALA A 206 -8.91 5.51 20.53
CA ALA A 206 -9.13 4.10 20.86
C ALA A 206 -8.44 3.70 22.18
N CYS A 207 -7.26 4.24 22.43
CA CYS A 207 -6.56 4.17 23.71
C CYS A 207 -7.35 4.83 24.85
N GLU A 208 -8.26 5.76 24.57
CA GLU A 208 -9.12 6.42 25.55
C GLU A 208 -10.58 5.92 25.56
N GLU A 209 -10.91 4.94 24.70
CA GLU A 209 -12.26 4.37 24.56
C GLU A 209 -13.31 5.38 24.10
N LYS A 210 -12.87 6.40 23.36
CA LYS A 210 -13.73 7.46 22.84
C LYS A 210 -14.49 7.08 21.57
N VAL A 211 -13.99 6.09 20.81
CA VAL A 211 -14.52 5.74 19.49
C VAL A 211 -14.47 4.25 19.18
N ASP A 212 -15.56 3.72 18.62
CA ASP A 212 -15.62 2.34 18.11
C ASP A 212 -15.05 2.21 16.68
N ASN A 213 -14.92 3.33 15.96
CA ASN A 213 -14.54 3.37 14.54
C ASN A 213 -13.05 3.67 14.28
N TRP A 214 -12.19 3.40 15.26
CA TRP A 214 -10.75 3.67 15.22
C TRP A 214 -10.03 3.07 13.99
N PHE A 215 -10.56 1.98 13.43
CA PHE A 215 -9.96 1.26 12.30
C PHE A 215 -10.07 2.01 10.96
N LEU A 216 -10.99 2.98 10.84
CA LEU A 216 -11.32 3.65 9.59
C LEU A 216 -10.12 4.26 8.85
N PRO A 217 -9.21 5.03 9.49
CA PRO A 217 -8.04 5.58 8.81
C PRO A 217 -6.95 4.55 8.54
N TYR A 218 -6.97 3.38 9.19
CA TYR A 218 -5.99 2.32 8.92
C TYR A 218 -6.38 1.45 7.73
N SER A 219 -7.65 1.42 7.34
CA SER A 219 -8.14 0.59 6.24
C SER A 219 -7.78 1.18 4.87
N LEU A 220 -7.30 0.30 3.99
CA LEU A 220 -7.13 0.63 2.57
C LEU A 220 -8.46 0.83 1.85
N ALA A 221 -9.56 0.24 2.32
CA ALA A 221 -10.81 0.14 1.57
C ALA A 221 -11.70 1.39 1.66
N HIS A 222 -12.55 1.60 0.65
CA HIS A 222 -13.63 2.59 0.67
C HIS A 222 -14.67 2.28 1.75
N LYS A 223 -15.02 0.98 1.91
CA LYS A 223 -15.92 0.45 2.93
C LYS A 223 -15.15 -0.50 3.86
N PRO A 224 -14.50 0.02 4.92
CA PRO A 224 -13.71 -0.78 5.84
C PRO A 224 -14.52 -1.82 6.60
N GLU A 225 -13.87 -2.89 7.05
CA GLU A 225 -14.46 -3.80 8.02
C GLU A 225 -14.35 -3.27 9.44
N GLU A 226 -15.42 -3.41 10.23
CA GLU A 226 -15.38 -3.10 11.65
C GLU A 226 -14.41 -4.02 12.39
N ARG A 227 -13.58 -3.41 13.25
CA ARG A 227 -12.57 -4.13 14.03
C ARG A 227 -12.60 -3.64 15.47
N GLY A 228 -12.61 -4.57 16.40
CA GLY A 228 -12.39 -4.24 17.81
C GLY A 228 -10.97 -3.72 18.02
N PHE A 229 -10.81 -2.66 18.81
CA PHE A 229 -9.48 -2.20 19.19
C PHE A 229 -8.75 -3.31 19.97
N PRO A 230 -7.43 -3.51 19.78
CA PRO A 230 -6.69 -4.62 20.40
C PRO A 230 -6.70 -4.69 21.95
N LYS A 231 -7.43 -3.80 22.63
CA LYS A 231 -7.55 -3.66 24.09
C LYS A 231 -8.23 -4.80 24.85
N ARG A 232 -9.05 -5.64 24.23
CA ARG A 232 -10.03 -6.46 25.00
C ARG A 232 -9.50 -7.67 25.78
N LEU A 233 -8.21 -7.94 25.87
CA LEU A 233 -7.70 -8.95 26.81
C LEU A 233 -6.33 -8.54 27.35
N ASN A 234 -6.12 -8.54 28.66
CA ASN A 234 -4.76 -8.55 29.25
C ASN A 234 -3.91 -9.73 28.74
N LYS A 235 -4.56 -10.79 28.21
CA LYS A 235 -3.90 -11.86 27.46
C LYS A 235 -3.51 -11.43 26.03
N ASN A 236 -4.17 -10.46 25.42
CA ASN A 236 -3.95 -9.99 24.05
C ASN A 236 -2.80 -9.00 23.93
N LEU A 237 -2.47 -8.13 24.87
CA LEU A 237 -1.27 -7.28 24.69
C LEU A 237 0.01 -8.14 24.78
N SER A 238 0.05 -9.11 25.70
CA SER A 238 1.13 -10.09 25.80
C SER A 238 1.14 -11.06 24.62
N ARG A 239 -0.03 -11.50 24.13
CA ARG A 239 -0.15 -12.29 22.90
C ARG A 239 0.07 -11.49 21.62
N LEU A 240 -0.17 -10.19 21.58
CA LEU A 240 0.08 -9.30 20.45
C LEU A 240 1.57 -8.98 20.45
N LYS A 241 2.19 -8.71 21.61
CA LYS A 241 3.65 -8.70 21.77
C LYS A 241 4.27 -10.05 21.38
N ALA A 242 3.67 -11.18 21.78
CA ALA A 242 4.15 -12.52 21.43
C ALA A 242 3.84 -12.93 19.97
N ALA A 243 2.73 -12.49 19.39
CA ALA A 243 2.35 -12.73 18.00
C ALA A 243 3.12 -11.81 17.07
N ILE A 244 3.43 -10.58 17.48
CA ILE A 244 4.41 -9.72 16.83
C ILE A 244 5.77 -10.42 16.91
N LYS A 245 6.22 -10.93 18.08
CA LYS A 245 7.43 -11.77 18.18
C LYS A 245 7.39 -13.03 17.29
N ASN A 246 6.25 -13.69 17.14
CA ASN A 246 6.07 -14.91 16.33
C ASN A 246 5.85 -14.64 14.82
N LEU A 247 5.30 -13.49 14.42
CA LEU A 247 5.28 -12.99 13.02
C LEU A 247 6.66 -12.44 12.62
N ILE A 248 7.44 -12.04 13.61
CA ILE A 248 8.84 -11.68 13.51
C ILE A 248 9.76 -12.90 13.50
N GLY A 249 9.29 -14.07 13.98
CA GLY A 249 8.97 -15.00 12.89
C GLY A 249 8.69 -16.50 13.06
N GLY A 250 7.93 -16.92 12.05
CA GLY A 250 8.36 -17.95 11.10
C GLY A 250 9.55 -17.49 10.29
#